data_AF-A0A3C1UQF4-F1
#
_entry.id   AF-A0A3C1UQF4-F1
#
_cell.length_a   1.000
_cell.length_b   1.000
_cell.length_c   1.000
_cell.angle_alpha   90.00
_cell.angle_beta   90.00
_cell.angle_gamma   90.00
#
_symmetry.space_group_name_H-M   'P 1'
#
loop_
_entity.id
_entity.type
_entity.pdbx_description
1 polymer ?
#
loop_
_entity_poly.entity_id
_entity_poly.type
_entity_poly.pdbx_seq_one_letter_code
_entity_poly.pdbx_strand_id
1 'polypeptide(L)'
;MAAWRPWNILRDQQINPDFVLVDGRWRVPAFLAAVINCQTPIKILFDDYLERNHYHVVESIQAPAKMIGRAALFEVEPSERSARDFLADYLPLFLKPD
;
A
#
# COMPACT_ATOMS: atom_id res chain seq x y z
N MET A 1 4.69 12.15 7.54
CA MET A 1 5.17 10.75 7.70
C MET A 1 6.03 10.35 6.50
N ALA A 2 7.02 9.48 6.67
CA ALA A 2 7.95 9.09 5.60
C ALA A 2 7.26 8.50 4.36
N ALA A 3 6.23 7.66 4.54
CA ALA A 3 5.47 7.04 3.44
C ALA A 3 4.71 8.04 2.56
N TRP A 4 4.47 9.28 3.03
CA TRP A 4 3.73 10.30 2.28
C TRP A 4 4.62 11.16 1.38
N ARG A 5 5.93 11.17 1.62
CA ARG A 5 6.87 12.05 0.89
C ARG A 5 6.87 11.79 -0.62
N PRO A 6 6.90 10.53 -1.12
CA PRO A 6 6.86 10.28 -2.56
C PRO A 6 5.59 10.84 -3.20
N TRP A 7 4.44 10.70 -2.54
CA TRP A 7 3.16 11.18 -3.05
C TRP A 7 3.07 12.71 -3.16
N ASN A 8 3.73 13.45 -2.27
CA ASN A 8 3.84 14.90 -2.40
C ASN A 8 4.66 15.27 -3.64
N ILE A 9 5.82 14.64 -3.83
CA ILE A 9 6.69 14.89 -5.00
C ILE A 9 5.94 14.58 -6.30
N LEU A 10 5.27 13.43 -6.36
CA LEU A 10 4.49 13.02 -7.54
C LEU A 10 3.36 14.01 -7.84
N ARG A 11 2.66 14.49 -6.82
CA ARG A 11 1.58 15.48 -6.96
C ARG A 11 2.09 16.83 -7.45
N ASP A 12 3.21 17.30 -6.91
CA ASP A 12 3.86 18.55 -7.33
C ASP A 12 4.32 18.46 -8.80
N GLN A 13 4.64 17.25 -9.26
CA GLN A 13 5.02 16.96 -10.65
C GLN A 13 3.83 16.55 -11.54
N GLN A 14 2.61 16.47 -10.99
CA GLN A 14 1.41 16.00 -11.69
C GLN A 14 1.56 14.61 -12.32
N ILE A 15 2.29 13.72 -11.64
CA ILE A 15 2.53 12.34 -12.07
C ILE A 15 1.64 11.39 -11.29
N ASN A 16 0.92 10.52 -12.00
CA ASN A 16 0.28 9.34 -11.44
C ASN A 16 1.16 8.11 -11.73
N PRO A 17 1.66 7.41 -10.72
CA PRO A 17 2.42 6.18 -10.95
C PRO A 17 1.48 5.09 -11.46
N ASP A 18 1.98 4.23 -12.34
CA ASP A 18 1.32 2.97 -12.73
C ASP A 18 1.83 1.78 -11.91
N PHE A 19 2.97 1.95 -11.23
CA PHE A 19 3.64 0.93 -10.44
C PHE A 19 4.27 1.48 -9.16
N VAL A 20 4.13 0.73 -8.05
CA VAL A 20 4.73 1.04 -6.75
C VAL A 20 5.49 -0.17 -6.22
N LEU A 21 6.76 0.02 -5.87
CA LEU A 21 7.56 -0.99 -5.17
C LEU A 21 7.54 -0.72 -3.66
N VAL A 22 7.10 -1.69 -2.87
CA VAL A 22 7.17 -1.69 -1.41
C VAL A 22 8.32 -2.61 -0.97
N ASP A 23 9.51 -2.02 -0.88
CA ASP A 23 10.75 -2.70 -0.46
C ASP A 23 11.59 -1.83 0.50
N GLY A 24 10.92 -1.22 1.47
CA GLY A 24 11.55 -0.32 2.43
C GLY A 24 11.34 -0.72 3.88
N ARG A 25 11.54 0.25 4.78
CA ARG A 25 11.00 0.21 6.15
C ARG A 25 9.52 0.59 6.13
N TRP A 26 8.78 0.22 7.17
CA TRP A 26 7.36 0.58 7.31
C TRP A 26 6.51 0.14 6.10
N ARG A 27 6.70 -1.10 5.63
CA ARG A 27 6.10 -1.63 4.40
C ARG A 27 4.56 -1.59 4.40
N VAL A 28 3.92 -1.97 5.51
CA VAL A 28 2.46 -1.94 5.63
C VAL A 28 1.90 -0.50 5.54
N PRO A 29 2.41 0.51 6.28
CA PRO A 29 2.03 1.91 6.05
C PRO A 29 2.31 2.43 4.63
N ALA A 30 3.39 1.97 3.98
CA ALA A 30 3.70 2.33 2.60
C ALA A 30 2.67 1.76 1.61
N PHE A 31 2.25 0.52 1.80
CA PHE A 31 1.16 -0.10 1.05
C PHE A 31 -0.15 0.68 1.22
N LEU A 32 -0.53 1.02 2.45
CA LEU A 32 -1.74 1.81 2.72
C LEU A 32 -1.67 3.18 2.04
N ALA A 33 -0.53 3.87 2.12
CA ALA A 33 -0.35 5.15 1.46
C ALA A 33 -0.55 5.03 -0.06
N ALA A 34 -0.11 3.93 -0.67
CA ALA A 34 -0.32 3.67 -2.09
C ALA A 34 -1.78 3.42 -2.45
N VAL A 35 -2.50 2.63 -1.65
CA VAL A 35 -3.94 2.42 -1.84
C VAL A 35 -4.72 3.73 -1.70
N ILE A 36 -4.43 4.53 -0.67
CA ILE A 36 -5.14 5.81 -0.43
C ILE A 36 -4.87 6.84 -1.52
N ASN A 37 -3.66 6.88 -2.09
CA ASN A 37 -3.30 7.86 -3.12
C ASN A 37 -3.51 7.35 -4.55
N CYS A 38 -4.09 6.16 -4.72
CA CYS A 38 -4.42 5.59 -6.02
C CYS A 38 -5.49 6.44 -6.74
N GLN A 39 -5.09 7.16 -7.79
CA GLN A 39 -5.99 7.97 -8.64
C GLN A 39 -6.28 7.32 -10.00
N THR A 40 -5.44 6.38 -10.40
CA THR A 40 -5.56 5.54 -11.60
C THR A 40 -5.18 4.11 -11.22
N PRO A 41 -5.60 3.08 -11.96
CA PRO A 41 -5.22 1.70 -11.65
C PRO A 41 -3.70 1.55 -11.52
N ILE A 42 -3.23 0.98 -10.40
CA ILE A 42 -1.80 0.77 -10.13
C ILE A 42 -1.50 -0.69 -9.80
N LYS A 43 -0.25 -1.08 -10.05
CA LYS A 43 0.32 -2.33 -9.55
C LYS A 43 1.23 -2.03 -8.35
N ILE A 44 1.05 -2.76 -7.27
CA ILE A 44 1.94 -2.69 -6.10
C ILE A 44 2.69 -4.01 -6.00
N LEU A 45 4.01 -3.98 -6.07
CA LEU A 45 4.85 -5.13 -5.76
C LEU A 45 5.38 -5.01 -4.34
N PHE A 46 4.98 -5.92 -3.47
CA PHE A 46 5.38 -5.97 -2.07
C PHE A 46 6.44 -7.06 -1.90
N ASP A 47 7.70 -6.67 -1.65
CA ASP A 47 8.80 -7.64 -1.50
C ASP A 47 8.79 -8.34 -0.12
N ASP A 48 9.51 -9.46 0.02
CA ASP A 48 9.56 -10.37 1.19
C ASP A 48 8.18 -10.69 1.81
N TYR A 49 7.13 -10.75 1.00
CA TYR A 49 5.76 -10.88 1.50
C TYR A 49 5.45 -12.28 2.00
N LEU A 50 5.89 -13.31 1.26
CA LEU A 50 5.51 -14.71 1.50
C LEU A 50 5.80 -15.18 2.93
N GLU A 51 7.02 -14.94 3.42
CA GLU A 51 7.50 -15.50 4.69
C GLU A 51 7.18 -14.61 5.91
N ARG A 52 6.69 -13.38 5.68
CA ARG A 52 6.46 -12.38 6.73
C ARG A 52 4.97 -12.22 6.98
N ASN A 53 4.40 -13.17 7.72
CA ASN A 53 2.95 -13.22 8.02
C ASN A 53 2.36 -11.94 8.61
N HIS A 54 3.15 -11.14 9.35
CA HIS A 54 2.69 -9.85 9.87
C HIS A 54 2.35 -8.83 8.76
N TYR A 55 2.86 -9.01 7.53
CA TYR A 55 2.47 -8.20 6.37
C TYR A 55 1.14 -8.62 5.77
N HIS A 56 0.64 -9.83 6.02
CA HIS A 56 -0.64 -10.32 5.49
C HIS A 56 -1.84 -9.58 6.08
N VAL A 57 -1.62 -8.73 7.09
CA VAL A 57 -2.62 -7.78 7.59
C VAL A 57 -3.17 -6.86 6.50
N VAL A 58 -2.43 -6.60 5.42
CA VAL A 58 -2.93 -5.81 4.27
C VAL A 58 -4.02 -6.52 3.47
N GLU A 59 -4.17 -7.84 3.62
CA GLU A 59 -5.20 -8.59 2.89
C GLU A 59 -6.63 -8.23 3.31
N SER A 60 -6.81 -7.63 4.49
CA SER A 60 -8.11 -7.05 4.89
C SER A 60 -8.47 -5.80 4.07
N ILE A 61 -7.50 -5.21 3.38
CA ILE A 61 -7.70 -4.11 2.43
C ILE A 61 -7.86 -4.70 1.02
N GLN A 62 -6.88 -5.49 0.58
CA GLN A 62 -6.81 -6.05 -0.76
C GLN A 62 -5.98 -7.33 -0.71
N ALA A 63 -6.54 -8.44 -1.18
CA ALA A 63 -5.78 -9.68 -1.34
C ALA A 63 -4.81 -9.58 -2.53
N PRO A 64 -3.64 -10.25 -2.48
CA PRO A 64 -2.70 -10.26 -3.60
C PRO A 64 -3.34 -10.91 -4.84
N ALA A 65 -3.14 -10.29 -6.00
CA ALA A 65 -3.59 -10.84 -7.28
C ALA A 65 -2.77 -12.07 -7.68
N LYS A 66 -1.46 -12.07 -7.36
CA LYS A 66 -0.57 -13.23 -7.51
C LYS A 66 0.72 -13.09 -6.71
N MET A 67 1.36 -14.22 -6.45
CA MET A 67 2.74 -14.27 -5.94
C MET A 67 3.74 -14.31 -7.10
N ILE A 68 4.87 -13.63 -6.96
CA ILE A 68 6.03 -13.67 -7.86
C ILE A 68 7.24 -14.01 -7.00
N GLY A 69 7.58 -15.30 -6.93
CA GLY A 69 8.54 -15.80 -5.94
C GLY A 69 8.07 -15.48 -4.53
N ARG A 70 8.89 -14.76 -3.75
CA ARG A 70 8.55 -14.30 -2.39
C ARG A 70 7.75 -12.99 -2.34
N ALA A 71 7.62 -12.28 -3.45
CA ALA A 71 6.93 -11.00 -3.52
C ALA A 71 5.45 -11.20 -3.87
N ALA A 72 4.60 -10.32 -3.35
CA ALA A 72 3.17 -10.28 -3.66
C ALA A 72 2.87 -9.12 -4.61
N LEU A 73 2.16 -9.41 -5.70
CA LEU A 73 1.63 -8.40 -6.60
C LEU A 73 0.17 -8.12 -6.23
N PHE A 74 -0.15 -6.85 -6.05
CA PHE A 74 -1.51 -6.35 -5.86
C PHE A 74 -1.88 -5.49 -7.07
N GLU A 75 -3.12 -5.65 -7.53
CA GLU A 75 -3.74 -4.80 -8.53
C GLU A 75 -4.77 -3.95 -7.80
N VAL A 76 -4.58 -2.63 -7.81
CA VAL A 76 -5.35 -1.69 -6.98
C VAL A 76 -6.05 -0.70 -7.88
N GLU A 77 -7.37 -0.62 -7.72
CA GLU A 77 -8.23 0.35 -8.38
C GLU A 77 -8.44 1.60 -7.49
N PRO A 78 -8.70 2.77 -8.08
CA PRO A 78 -9.08 3.95 -7.32
C PRO A 78 -10.33 3.69 -6.46
N SER A 79 -10.35 4.26 -5.26
CA SER A 79 -11.48 4.14 -4.33
C SER A 79 -12.15 5.49 -4.13
N GLU A 80 -13.48 5.51 -4.09
CA GLU A 80 -14.27 6.68 -3.70
C GLU A 80 -14.20 6.97 -2.18
N ARG A 81 -13.64 6.03 -1.41
CA ARG A 81 -13.49 6.20 0.04
C ARG A 81 -12.50 7.30 0.35
N SER A 82 -12.84 8.14 1.33
CA SER A 82 -11.88 9.16 1.76
C SER A 82 -10.70 8.53 2.49
N ALA A 83 -9.54 9.20 2.45
CA ALA A 83 -8.37 8.83 3.24
C ALA A 83 -8.70 8.71 4.74
N ARG A 84 -9.65 9.52 5.24
CA ARG A 84 -10.12 9.50 6.61
C ARG A 84 -10.82 8.18 6.94
N ASP A 85 -11.71 7.73 6.05
CA ASP A 85 -12.48 6.50 6.26
C ASP A 85 -11.55 5.28 6.20
N PHE A 86 -10.58 5.30 5.27
CA PHE A 86 -9.54 4.27 5.19
C PHE A 86 -8.71 4.23 6.48
N LEU A 87 -8.24 5.38 6.96
CA LEU A 87 -7.47 5.43 8.19
C LEU A 87 -8.30 5.00 9.40
N ALA A 88 -9.58 5.39 9.50
CA ALA A 88 -10.42 4.98 10.61
C ALA A 88 -10.54 3.44 10.73
N ASP A 89 -10.75 2.76 9.60
CA ASP A 89 -10.94 1.31 9.58
C ASP A 89 -9.65 0.54 9.79
N TYR A 90 -8.55 1.02 9.20
CA TYR A 90 -7.32 0.24 9.13
C TYR A 90 -6.26 0.69 10.14
N LEU A 91 -6.31 1.91 10.69
CA LEU A 91 -5.36 2.38 11.72
C LEU A 91 -5.17 1.39 12.89
N PRO A 92 -6.21 0.72 13.43
CA PRO A 92 -6.04 -0.28 14.47
C PRO A 92 -5.13 -1.46 14.08
N LEU A 93 -5.02 -1.79 12.79
CA LEU A 93 -4.12 -2.83 12.29
C LEU A 93 -2.65 -2.43 12.38
N PHE A 94 -2.35 -1.13 12.42
CA PHE A 94 -0.99 -0.57 12.51
C PHE A 94 -0.58 -0.18 13.92
N LEU A 95 -1.54 -0.12 14.85
CA LEU A 95 -1.33 0.23 16.25
C LEU A 95 -1.27 -0.98 17.17
N LYS A 96 -1.43 -2.21 16.64
CA LYS A 96 -1.18 -3.41 17.43
C LYS A 96 0.31 -3.48 17.76
N PRO A 97 0.69 -3.39 19.04
CA PRO A 97 2.01 -3.85 19.43
C PRO A 97 2.05 -5.36 19.20
N ASP A 98 3.21 -5.86 18.78
CA ASP A 98 3.50 -7.30 18.74
C ASP A 98 3.25 -7.94 20.12
#